data_AF-A0A2V7CT87-F1
#
_entry.id   AF-A0A2V7CT87-F1
#
_cell.length_a   1.000
_cell.length_b   1.000
_cell.length_c   1.000
_cell.angle_alpha   90.00
_cell.angle_beta   90.00
_cell.angle_gamma   90.00
#
_symmetry.space_group_name_H-M   'P 1'
#
loop_
_entity.id
_entity.type
_entity.pdbx_description
1 polymer ?
#
loop_
_entity_poly.entity_id
_entity_poly.type
_entity_poly.pdbx_seq_one_letter_code
_entity_poly.pdbx_strand_id
1 'polypeptide(L)'
;MKGLLLALAGAALLTLAVTVVFRLCVVRGRVALLVRLFLVSLPLFVLVYAWTPADLGVLPPMLVEPCPGLGLAYGLLVHGALFFGGLLQLYNLADRGFSLRILIDIAEAPGGSLAQPDLLTAYGGGHGFDAALDKRIDGLLEHGLIRHVEGRFELTPRGERAIKVYEPLQVFLRLSSW
;
A
#
# COMPACT_ATOMS: atom_id res chain seq x y z
N MET A 1 -14.00 25.21 1.08
CA MET A 1 -14.30 23.75 0.96
C MET A 1 -13.96 23.10 -0.38
N LYS A 2 -13.99 23.83 -1.50
CA LYS A 2 -13.61 23.31 -2.83
C LYS A 2 -12.31 22.48 -2.86
N GLY A 3 -11.23 23.00 -2.27
CA GLY A 3 -9.93 22.31 -2.26
C GLY A 3 -9.99 20.93 -1.59
N LEU A 4 -10.78 20.79 -0.53
CA LEU A 4 -11.00 19.51 0.16
C LEU A 4 -11.74 18.51 -0.73
N LEU A 5 -12.81 18.94 -1.39
CA LEU A 5 -13.60 18.08 -2.28
C LEU A 5 -12.78 17.60 -3.47
N LEU A 6 -12.00 18.50 -4.08
CA LEU A 6 -11.07 18.13 -5.14
C LEU A 6 -9.97 17.20 -4.64
N ALA A 7 -9.53 17.33 -3.39
CA ALA A 7 -8.50 16.44 -2.82
C ALA A 7 -9.04 15.02 -2.62
N LEU A 8 -10.26 14.89 -2.11
CA LEU A 8 -10.93 13.60 -1.97
C LEU A 8 -11.18 12.94 -3.32
N ALA A 9 -11.72 13.69 -4.29
CA ALA A 9 -11.95 13.19 -5.64
C ALA A 9 -10.64 12.81 -6.34
N GLY A 10 -9.61 13.65 -6.23
CA GLY A 10 -8.28 13.41 -6.78
C GLY A 10 -7.62 12.16 -6.18
N ALA A 11 -7.71 11.98 -4.87
CA ALA A 11 -7.20 10.79 -4.19
C ALA A 11 -7.96 9.52 -4.60
N ALA A 12 -9.28 9.59 -4.75
CA ALA A 12 -10.10 8.47 -5.23
C ALA A 12 -9.73 8.09 -6.67
N LEU A 13 -9.60 9.07 -7.57
CA LEU A 13 -9.17 8.85 -8.95
C LEU A 13 -7.75 8.29 -9.03
N LEU A 14 -6.82 8.80 -8.21
CA LEU A 14 -5.46 8.28 -8.13
C LEU A 14 -5.45 6.82 -7.66
N THR A 15 -6.23 6.50 -6.64
CA THR A 15 -6.38 5.12 -6.13
C THR A 15 -6.95 4.20 -7.21
N LEU A 16 -7.97 4.65 -7.95
CA LEU A 16 -8.54 3.90 -9.06
C LEU A 16 -7.50 3.69 -10.17
N ALA A 17 -6.79 4.73 -10.58
CA ALA A 17 -5.77 4.66 -11.62
C ALA A 17 -4.65 3.67 -11.25
N VAL A 18 -4.15 3.74 -10.01
CA VAL A 18 -3.16 2.79 -9.49
C VAL A 18 -3.69 1.37 -9.53
N THR A 19 -4.92 1.15 -9.06
CA THR A 19 -5.56 -0.17 -9.06
C THR A 19 -5.69 -0.73 -10.47
N VAL A 20 -6.12 0.10 -11.43
CA VAL A 20 -6.24 -0.29 -12.85
C VAL A 20 -4.87 -0.63 -13.43
N VAL A 21 -3.84 0.21 -13.21
CA VAL A 21 -2.50 -0.04 -13.75
C VAL A 21 -1.90 -1.32 -13.18
N PHE A 22 -2.03 -1.59 -11.88
CA PHE A 22 -1.56 -2.83 -11.29
C PHE A 22 -2.36 -4.07 -11.73
N ARG A 23 -3.63 -3.90 -12.08
CA ARG A 23 -4.42 -5.00 -12.63
C ARG A 23 -4.03 -5.36 -14.06
N LEU A 24 -3.70 -4.36 -14.88
CA LEU A 24 -3.44 -4.55 -16.31
C LEU A 24 -1.97 -4.76 -16.66
N CYS A 25 -1.04 -4.24 -15.85
CA CYS A 25 0.38 -4.22 -16.16
C CYS A 25 1.23 -4.88 -15.07
N VAL A 26 2.24 -5.66 -15.48
CA VAL A 26 3.29 -6.13 -14.58
C VAL A 26 4.28 -5.00 -14.35
N VAL A 27 4.26 -4.40 -13.16
CA VAL A 27 5.10 -3.26 -12.81
C VAL A 27 6.27 -3.71 -11.94
N ARG A 28 7.50 -3.60 -12.45
CA ARG A 28 8.75 -3.93 -11.69
C ARG A 28 9.16 -2.87 -10.66
N GLY A 29 8.65 -1.64 -10.77
CA GLY A 29 8.98 -0.51 -9.90
C GLY A 29 7.74 0.16 -9.30
N ARG A 30 6.94 -0.59 -8.53
CA ARG A 30 5.59 -0.18 -8.08
C ARG A 30 5.61 1.10 -7.24
N VAL A 31 6.56 1.26 -6.31
CA VAL A 31 6.72 2.49 -5.51
C VAL A 31 7.09 3.69 -6.40
N ALA A 32 8.01 3.51 -7.35
CA ALA A 32 8.41 4.58 -8.27
C ALA A 32 7.23 5.02 -9.15
N LEU A 33 6.38 4.08 -9.59
CA LEU A 33 5.16 4.39 -10.32
C LEU A 33 4.16 5.18 -9.46
N LEU A 34 3.92 4.75 -8.21
CA LEU A 34 3.03 5.46 -7.28
C LEU A 34 3.46 6.92 -7.09
N VAL A 35 4.75 7.14 -6.85
CA VAL A 35 5.31 8.49 -6.70
C VAL A 35 5.18 9.30 -7.98
N ARG A 36 5.45 8.72 -9.16
CA ARG A 36 5.27 9.41 -10.45
C ARG A 36 3.82 9.80 -10.69
N LEU A 37 2.86 8.90 -10.44
CA LEU A 37 1.43 9.19 -10.58
C LEU A 37 0.99 10.29 -9.62
N PHE A 38 1.49 10.28 -8.38
CA PHE A 38 1.25 11.37 -7.43
C PHE A 38 1.84 12.69 -7.91
N LEU A 39 3.09 12.70 -8.39
CA LEU A 39 3.72 13.91 -8.92
C LEU A 39 2.98 14.48 -10.13
N VAL A 40 2.40 13.64 -10.99
CA VAL A 40 1.52 14.06 -12.11
C VAL A 40 0.17 14.57 -11.59
N SER A 41 -0.34 14.00 -10.50
CA SER A 41 -1.61 14.44 -9.90
C SER A 41 -1.54 15.85 -9.32
N LEU A 42 -0.36 16.34 -8.89
CA LEU A 42 -0.18 17.68 -8.33
C LEU A 42 -0.47 18.81 -9.34
N PRO A 43 0.18 18.89 -10.52
CA PRO A 43 -0.14 19.91 -11.51
C PRO A 43 -1.57 19.74 -12.03
N LEU A 44 -2.06 18.51 -12.18
CA LEU A 44 -3.45 18.26 -12.57
C LEU A 44 -4.43 18.83 -11.54
N PHE A 45 -4.15 18.67 -10.25
CA PHE A 45 -4.93 19.24 -9.17
C PHE A 45 -4.99 20.77 -9.25
N VAL A 46 -3.84 21.42 -9.45
CA VAL A 46 -3.77 22.89 -9.59
C VAL A 46 -4.57 23.36 -10.80
N LEU A 47 -4.45 22.68 -11.94
CA LEU A 47 -5.20 23.01 -13.15
C LEU A 47 -6.71 22.86 -12.95
N VAL A 48 -7.17 21.74 -12.39
CA VAL A 48 -8.58 21.51 -12.08
C VAL A 48 -9.11 22.54 -11.08
N TYR A 49 -8.32 22.88 -10.06
CA TYR A 49 -8.69 23.90 -9.09
C TYR A 49 -8.82 25.29 -9.75
N ALA A 50 -7.92 25.64 -10.68
CA ALA A 50 -7.96 26.92 -11.38
C ALA A 50 -9.14 27.02 -12.37
N TRP A 51 -9.50 25.92 -13.02
CA TRP A 51 -10.58 25.89 -14.03
C TRP A 51 -11.98 25.73 -13.47
N THR A 52 -12.13 25.14 -12.29
CA THR A 52 -13.45 24.96 -11.68
C THR A 52 -13.92 26.24 -11.01
N PRO A 53 -15.24 26.52 -10.97
CA PRO A 53 -15.76 27.68 -10.26
C PRO A 53 -15.55 27.52 -8.74
N ALA A 54 -15.58 28.63 -7.99
CA ALA A 54 -15.29 28.64 -6.56
C ALA A 54 -16.30 27.84 -5.72
N ASP A 55 -17.53 27.76 -6.20
CA ASP A 55 -18.65 27.01 -5.63
C ASP A 55 -18.78 25.60 -6.23
N LEU A 56 -17.94 25.20 -7.18
CA LEU A 56 -18.09 23.95 -7.94
C LEU A 56 -19.49 23.78 -8.59
N GLY A 57 -20.30 24.85 -8.68
CA GLY A 57 -21.71 24.82 -9.09
C GLY A 57 -22.69 24.18 -8.09
N VAL A 58 -22.23 23.73 -6.92
CA VAL A 58 -23.05 22.97 -5.93
C VAL A 58 -22.85 23.41 -4.48
N LEU A 59 -21.81 24.19 -4.18
CA LEU A 59 -21.50 24.61 -2.82
C LEU A 59 -22.37 25.81 -2.42
N PRO A 60 -23.01 25.79 -1.23
CA PRO A 60 -23.64 26.97 -0.69
C PRO A 60 -22.60 28.06 -0.40
N PRO A 61 -22.98 29.35 -0.46
CA PRO A 61 -22.05 30.48 -0.31
C PRO A 61 -21.24 30.45 0.99
N MET A 62 -21.80 29.90 2.07
CA MET A 62 -21.13 29.75 3.36
C MET A 62 -19.91 28.81 3.35
N LEU A 63 -19.79 27.93 2.35
CA LEU A 63 -18.69 26.96 2.23
C LEU A 63 -17.67 27.36 1.15
N VAL A 64 -17.92 28.48 0.47
CA VAL A 64 -17.01 29.08 -0.51
C VAL A 64 -15.91 29.79 0.27
N GLU A 65 -14.66 29.41 -0.02
CA GLU A 65 -13.51 30.00 0.63
C GLU A 65 -13.23 31.37 0.00
N PRO A 66 -13.23 32.48 0.77
CA PRO A 66 -12.98 33.82 0.24
C PRO A 66 -11.54 34.01 -0.26
N CYS A 67 -10.58 33.22 0.25
CA CYS A 67 -9.18 33.26 -0.19
C CYS A 67 -8.84 32.03 -1.07
N PRO A 68 -8.76 32.18 -2.40
CA PRO A 68 -8.49 31.06 -3.31
C PRO A 68 -7.16 30.37 -3.04
N GLY A 69 -6.13 31.13 -2.63
CA GLY A 69 -4.80 30.60 -2.30
C GLY A 69 -4.80 29.70 -1.07
N LEU A 70 -5.56 30.06 -0.03
CA LEU A 70 -5.72 29.24 1.17
C LEU A 70 -6.44 27.92 0.83
N GLY A 71 -7.52 28.00 0.03
CA GLY A 71 -8.26 26.82 -0.41
C GLY A 71 -7.41 25.85 -1.26
N LEU A 72 -6.52 26.39 -2.10
CA LEU A 72 -5.57 25.61 -2.89
C LEU A 72 -4.52 24.95 -2.01
N ALA A 73 -3.87 25.71 -1.12
CA ALA A 73 -2.83 25.20 -0.22
C ALA A 73 -3.39 24.09 0.69
N TYR A 74 -4.58 24.31 1.26
CA TYR A 74 -5.26 23.31 2.07
C TYR A 74 -5.62 22.06 1.27
N GLY A 75 -6.14 22.22 0.05
CA GLY A 75 -6.44 21.09 -0.84
C GLY A 75 -5.21 20.26 -1.18
N LEU A 76 -4.08 20.90 -1.51
CA LEU A 76 -2.82 20.22 -1.79
C LEU A 76 -2.27 19.50 -0.54
N LEU A 77 -2.36 20.13 0.64
CA LEU A 77 -1.97 19.52 1.90
C LEU A 77 -2.78 18.24 2.17
N VAL A 78 -4.11 18.31 2.03
CA VAL A 78 -4.98 17.14 2.23
C VAL A 78 -4.71 16.06 1.19
N HIS A 79 -4.55 16.43 -0.08
CA HIS A 79 -4.23 15.47 -1.16
C HIS A 79 -2.91 14.75 -0.89
N GLY A 80 -1.88 15.49 -0.45
CA GLY A 80 -0.62 14.92 0.00
C GLY A 80 -0.77 14.00 1.20
N ALA A 81 -1.52 14.41 2.22
CA ALA A 81 -1.78 13.59 3.41
C ALA A 81 -2.50 12.28 3.06
N LEU A 82 -3.49 12.31 2.18
CA LEU A 82 -4.20 11.11 1.70
C LEU A 82 -3.27 10.16 0.93
N PHE A 83 -2.35 10.70 0.14
CA PHE A 83 -1.38 9.89 -0.57
C PHE A 83 -0.35 9.27 0.37
N PHE A 84 0.37 10.07 1.15
CA PHE A 84 1.47 9.59 2.00
C PHE A 84 1.00 8.81 3.23
N GLY A 85 -0.12 9.23 3.83
CA GLY A 85 -0.70 8.58 5.01
C GLY A 85 -1.68 7.45 4.69
N GLY A 86 -2.28 7.45 3.49
CA GLY A 86 -3.25 6.46 3.05
C GLY A 86 -2.69 5.52 2.00
N LEU A 87 -2.71 5.94 0.74
CA LEU A 87 -2.46 5.07 -0.41
C LEU A 87 -1.08 4.41 -0.36
N LEU A 88 -0.03 5.17 -0.03
CA LEU A 88 1.33 4.67 0.06
C LEU A 88 1.50 3.67 1.22
N GLN A 89 0.86 3.92 2.37
CA GLN A 89 0.91 3.00 3.52
C GLN A 89 0.14 1.72 3.27
N LEU A 90 -1.06 1.82 2.69
CA LEU A 90 -1.85 0.66 2.30
C LEU A 90 -1.06 -0.24 1.35
N TYR A 91 -0.40 0.38 0.36
CA TYR A 91 0.42 -0.33 -0.58
C TYR A 91 1.67 -0.96 0.09
N ASN A 92 2.38 -0.21 0.92
CA ASN A 92 3.54 -0.74 1.65
C ASN A 92 3.16 -1.90 2.57
N LEU A 93 2.00 -1.84 3.22
CA LEU A 93 1.48 -2.91 4.06
C LEU A 93 1.18 -4.16 3.23
N ALA A 94 0.55 -3.99 2.08
CA ALA A 94 0.11 -5.09 1.25
C ALA A 94 1.28 -5.74 0.46
N ASP A 95 2.25 -4.95 -0.04
CA ASP A 95 3.38 -5.41 -0.88
C ASP A 95 4.60 -5.81 -0.04
N ARG A 96 4.83 -5.12 1.08
CA ARG A 96 6.05 -5.24 1.91
C ARG A 96 5.77 -5.49 3.39
N GLY A 97 4.57 -5.92 3.76
CA GLY A 97 4.41 -6.66 5.01
C GLY A 97 5.20 -7.95 4.92
N PHE A 98 6.53 -7.92 5.10
CA PHE A 98 7.40 -9.11 4.97
C PHE A 98 6.84 -10.27 5.80
N SER A 99 6.29 -9.98 6.98
CA SER A 99 5.61 -10.97 7.81
C SER A 99 4.44 -11.64 7.10
N LEU A 100 3.62 -10.88 6.38
CA LEU A 100 2.49 -11.42 5.62
C LEU A 100 2.96 -12.19 4.37
N ARG A 101 3.96 -11.68 3.65
CA ARG A 101 4.50 -12.38 2.48
C ARG A 101 5.18 -13.68 2.89
N ILE A 102 5.93 -13.70 4.00
CA ILE A 102 6.50 -14.93 4.60
C ILE A 102 5.39 -15.95 4.92
N LEU A 103 4.28 -15.51 5.53
CA LEU A 103 3.16 -16.40 5.82
C LEU A 103 2.56 -17.02 4.55
N ILE A 104 2.43 -16.22 3.47
CA ILE A 104 1.90 -16.68 2.19
C ILE A 104 2.88 -17.64 1.50
N ASP A 105 4.17 -17.33 1.48
CA ASP A 105 5.18 -18.22 0.90
C ASP A 105 5.24 -19.56 1.64
N ILE A 106 5.06 -19.59 2.97
CA ILE A 106 4.93 -20.84 3.74
C ILE A 106 3.65 -21.60 3.35
N ALA A 107 2.53 -20.91 3.15
CA ALA A 107 1.27 -21.52 2.72
C ALA A 107 1.33 -22.12 1.32
N GLU A 108 2.02 -21.44 0.39
CA GLU A 108 2.18 -21.85 -1.01
C GLU A 108 3.27 -22.92 -1.19
N ALA A 109 4.16 -23.10 -0.21
CA ALA A 109 5.21 -24.12 -0.24
C ALA A 109 4.63 -25.55 -0.25
N PRO A 110 5.28 -26.51 -0.95
CA PRO A 110 4.86 -27.91 -0.94
C PRO A 110 4.78 -28.47 0.49
N GLY A 111 3.56 -28.85 0.91
CA GLY A 111 3.30 -29.35 2.26
C GLY A 111 3.10 -28.28 3.33
N GLY A 112 2.90 -27.00 2.96
CA GLY A 112 2.59 -25.92 3.90
C GLY A 112 3.75 -25.56 4.83
N SER A 113 4.98 -25.86 4.42
CA SER A 113 6.18 -25.63 5.23
C SER A 113 7.37 -25.23 4.37
N LEU A 114 8.08 -24.18 4.78
CA LEU A 114 9.27 -23.67 4.08
C LEU A 114 10.52 -23.94 4.92
N ALA A 115 11.59 -24.43 4.29
CA ALA A 115 12.86 -24.63 4.98
C ALA A 115 13.49 -23.27 5.31
N GLN A 116 14.05 -23.15 6.51
CA GLN A 116 14.72 -21.93 6.96
C GLN A 116 15.79 -21.39 5.97
N PRO A 117 16.70 -22.21 5.40
CA PRO A 117 17.69 -21.71 4.44
C PRO A 117 17.09 -21.17 3.15
N ASP A 118 15.95 -21.72 2.69
CA ASP A 118 15.26 -21.23 1.49
C ASP A 118 14.63 -19.86 1.75
N LEU A 119 14.08 -19.66 2.96
CA LEU A 119 13.51 -18.39 3.40
C LEU A 119 14.60 -17.31 3.53
N LEU A 120 15.73 -17.62 4.16
CA LEU A 120 16.87 -16.72 4.28
C LEU A 120 17.45 -16.36 2.91
N THR A 121 17.49 -17.31 1.97
CA THR A 121 17.96 -17.05 0.60
C THR A 121 16.99 -16.15 -0.17
N ALA A 122 15.68 -16.39 -0.07
CA ALA A 122 14.66 -15.62 -0.76
C ALA A 122 14.58 -14.16 -0.28
N TYR A 123 14.86 -13.90 1.00
CA TYR A 123 14.67 -12.59 1.62
C TYR A 123 15.95 -11.87 2.05
N GLY A 124 17.07 -12.58 2.25
CA GLY A 124 18.35 -12.02 2.67
C GLY A 124 19.18 -11.42 1.55
N GLY A 125 18.95 -11.85 0.29
CA GLY A 125 19.44 -11.19 -0.93
C GLY A 125 20.94 -10.89 -1.02
N GLY A 126 21.79 -11.53 -0.20
CA GLY A 126 23.25 -11.33 -0.19
C GLY A 126 23.75 -9.96 0.32
N HIS A 127 22.90 -9.13 0.94
CA HIS A 127 23.25 -7.75 1.33
C HIS A 127 23.01 -7.41 2.81
N GLY A 128 23.15 -8.37 3.73
CA GLY A 128 23.16 -8.10 5.17
C GLY A 128 21.80 -7.68 5.75
N PHE A 129 20.71 -8.05 5.07
CA PHE A 129 19.34 -7.89 5.57
C PHE A 129 18.93 -8.97 6.58
N ASP A 130 19.84 -9.89 6.90
CA ASP A 130 19.58 -11.05 7.77
C ASP A 130 19.08 -10.62 9.16
N ALA A 131 19.70 -9.61 9.78
CA ALA A 131 19.25 -9.11 11.10
C ALA A 131 17.83 -8.51 11.07
N ALA A 132 17.42 -7.93 9.94
CA ALA A 132 16.08 -7.37 9.77
C ALA A 132 15.04 -8.45 9.40
N LEU A 133 15.49 -9.57 8.84
CA LEU A 133 14.67 -10.75 8.54
C LEU A 133 14.49 -11.61 9.78
N ASP A 134 15.56 -11.89 10.52
CA ASP A 134 15.57 -12.62 11.78
C ASP A 134 14.62 -11.98 12.79
N LYS A 135 14.73 -10.66 12.99
CA LYS A 135 13.81 -9.93 13.88
C LYS A 135 12.33 -10.08 13.49
N ARG A 136 12.02 -10.29 12.22
CA ARG A 136 10.65 -10.51 11.75
C ARG A 136 10.21 -11.94 11.94
N ILE A 137 11.09 -12.91 11.70
CA ILE A 137 10.84 -14.33 11.99
C ILE A 137 10.60 -14.50 13.49
N ASP A 138 11.45 -13.90 14.32
CA ASP A 138 11.29 -13.87 15.78
C ASP A 138 9.94 -13.25 16.15
N GLY A 139 9.58 -12.11 15.55
CA GLY A 139 8.26 -11.52 15.75
C GLY A 139 7.11 -12.46 15.35
N LEU A 140 7.22 -13.20 14.25
CA LEU A 140 6.20 -14.16 13.82
C LEU A 140 6.09 -15.36 14.78
N LEU A 141 7.22 -15.83 15.34
CA LEU A 141 7.28 -16.88 16.35
C LEU A 141 6.69 -16.40 17.69
N GLU A 142 7.11 -15.22 18.15
CA GLU A 142 6.62 -14.58 19.39
C GLU A 142 5.10 -14.36 19.37
N HIS A 143 4.56 -13.93 18.22
CA HIS A 143 3.11 -13.73 18.06
C HIS A 143 2.35 -15.03 17.78
N GLY A 144 3.06 -16.16 17.68
CA GLY A 144 2.52 -17.49 17.45
C GLY A 144 1.83 -17.62 16.10
N LEU A 145 2.31 -16.92 15.07
CA LEU A 145 1.78 -17.01 13.71
C LEU A 145 2.43 -18.13 12.91
N ILE A 146 3.72 -18.40 13.19
CA ILE A 146 4.46 -19.56 12.69
C ILE A 146 5.03 -20.35 13.86
N ARG A 147 5.40 -21.60 13.61
CA ARG A 147 6.17 -22.45 14.52
C ARG A 147 7.36 -23.04 13.78
N HIS A 148 8.43 -23.32 14.51
CA HIS A 148 9.60 -24.00 13.97
C HIS A 148 9.59 -25.48 14.37
N VAL A 149 9.53 -26.37 13.40
CA VAL A 149 9.47 -27.83 13.58
C VAL A 149 10.51 -28.46 12.66
N GLU A 150 11.46 -29.20 13.22
CA GLU A 150 12.48 -29.96 12.46
C GLU A 150 13.25 -29.13 11.38
N GLY A 151 13.57 -27.86 11.66
CA GLY A 151 14.30 -27.00 10.72
C GLY A 151 13.42 -26.31 9.67
N ARG A 152 12.10 -26.43 9.79
CA ARG A 152 11.11 -25.84 8.88
C ARG A 152 10.17 -24.92 9.64
N PHE A 153 9.68 -23.90 8.95
CA PHE A 153 8.61 -23.05 9.45
C PHE A 153 7.27 -23.55 8.95
N GLU A 154 6.33 -23.73 9.88
CA GLU A 154 4.95 -24.10 9.61
C GLU A 154 4.00 -23.04 10.13
N LEU A 155 2.85 -22.89 9.48
CA LEU A 155 1.79 -21.99 9.96
C LEU A 155 1.10 -22.56 11.19
N THR A 156 0.75 -21.67 12.12
CA THR A 156 -0.21 -22.02 13.17
C THR A 156 -1.64 -21.73 12.69
N PRO A 157 -2.68 -22.23 13.38
CA PRO A 157 -4.07 -21.83 13.10
C PRO A 157 -4.33 -20.33 13.24
N ARG A 158 -3.45 -19.59 13.93
CA ARG A 158 -3.51 -18.12 14.01
C ARG A 158 -2.87 -17.47 12.79
N GLY A 159 -1.74 -18.00 12.31
CA GLY A 159 -1.13 -17.61 11.04
C GLY A 159 -2.06 -17.81 9.85
N GLU A 160 -2.71 -18.97 9.76
CA GLU A 160 -3.70 -19.26 8.71
C GLU A 160 -4.86 -18.26 8.69
N ARG A 161 -5.39 -17.89 9.87
CA ARG A 161 -6.45 -16.87 9.96
C ARG A 161 -5.95 -15.50 9.53
N ALA A 162 -4.72 -15.14 9.88
CA ALA A 162 -4.13 -13.90 9.41
C ALA A 162 -4.05 -13.87 7.88
N ILE A 163 -3.58 -14.96 7.25
CA ILE A 163 -3.55 -15.08 5.78
C ILE A 163 -4.95 -14.85 5.20
N LYS A 164 -5.99 -15.53 5.71
CA LYS A 164 -7.37 -15.38 5.18
C LYS A 164 -7.91 -13.95 5.21
N VAL A 165 -7.46 -13.10 6.13
CA VAL A 165 -7.88 -11.69 6.20
C VAL A 165 -7.15 -10.84 5.17
N TYR A 166 -5.88 -11.16 4.89
CA TYR A 166 -5.00 -10.33 4.07
C TYR A 166 -4.82 -10.82 2.62
N GLU A 167 -5.07 -12.11 2.36
CA GLU A 167 -5.07 -12.71 1.03
C GLU A 167 -6.07 -12.02 0.08
N PRO A 168 -7.31 -11.70 0.47
CA PRO A 168 -8.21 -10.92 -0.38
C PRO A 168 -7.65 -9.55 -0.76
N LEU A 169 -6.91 -8.90 0.16
CA LEU A 169 -6.26 -7.61 -0.10
C LEU A 169 -5.11 -7.75 -1.09
N GLN A 170 -4.28 -8.79 -0.96
CA GLN A 170 -3.20 -9.05 -1.91
C GLN A 170 -3.71 -9.48 -3.29
N VAL A 171 -4.76 -10.30 -3.35
CA VAL A 171 -5.43 -10.69 -4.60
C VAL A 171 -6.08 -9.47 -5.26
N PHE A 172 -6.77 -8.64 -4.48
CA PHE A 172 -7.37 -7.40 -4.98
C PHE A 172 -6.31 -6.45 -5.57
N LEU A 173 -5.12 -6.41 -4.97
CA LEU A 173 -4.02 -5.54 -5.39
C LEU A 173 -3.02 -6.22 -6.36
N ARG A 174 -3.22 -7.50 -6.73
CA ARG A 174 -2.29 -8.34 -7.53
C ARG A 174 -0.84 -8.31 -7.03
N LEU A 175 -0.67 -8.40 -5.72
CA LEU A 175 0.65 -8.38 -5.09
C LEU A 175 1.29 -9.78 -5.06
N SER A 176 0.48 -10.83 -5.12
CA SER A 176 0.92 -12.22 -5.31
C SER A 176 1.21 -12.50 -6.79
N SER A 177 2.45 -12.29 -7.21
CA SER A 177 2.94 -12.87 -8.47
C SER A 177 4.45 -12.76 -8.53
N TRP A 178 5.15 -13.69 -7.87
CA TRP A 178 6.37 -14.38 -8.29
C TRP A 178 6.46 -15.65 -7.46
#